data_AF-A0A959LUY2-F1
#
_entry.id   AF-A0A959LUY2-F1
#
_cell.length_a   1.000
_cell.length_b   1.000
_cell.length_c   1.000
_cell.angle_alpha   90.00
_cell.angle_beta   90.00
_cell.angle_gamma   90.00
#
_symmetry.space_group_name_H-M   'P 1'
#
loop_
_entity.id
_entity.type
_entity.pdbx_description
1 polymer ?
#
loop_
_entity_poly.entity_id
_entity_poly.type
_entity_poly.pdbx_seq_one_letter_code
_entity_poly.pdbx_strand_id
1 'polypeptide(L)'
;MLVAFLILLAIGGVLIVYAMLLVWKAQRNGRGEASDPENKRLSNRAFRLMLAGIVVFMIGYLLINAFTDFFDDDHTEAIQEKSNEIL
;
A
#
# COMPACT_ATOMS: atom_id res chain seq x y z
N MET A 1 -10.31 -3.07 13.85
CA MET A 1 -10.27 -3.35 12.40
C MET A 1 -9.39 -2.34 11.66
N LEU A 2 -9.57 -1.02 11.87
CA LEU A 2 -8.71 0.03 11.29
C LEU A 2 -7.20 -0.21 11.43
N VAL A 3 -6.73 -0.63 12.61
CA VAL A 3 -5.31 -0.95 12.88
C VAL A 3 -4.77 -2.01 11.90
N ALA A 4 -5.57 -3.02 11.55
CA ALA A 4 -5.15 -4.06 10.62
C ALA A 4 -4.98 -3.51 9.19
N PHE A 5 -5.81 -2.56 8.78
CA PHE A 5 -5.70 -1.91 7.47
C PHE A 5 -4.47 -0.98 7.40
N LEU A 6 -4.17 -0.27 8.48
CA LEU A 6 -2.94 0.51 8.61
C LEU A 6 -1.69 -0.37 8.56
N ILE A 7 -1.72 -1.55 9.18
CA ILE A 7 -0.63 -2.54 9.08
C ILE A 7 -0.47 -3.00 7.63
N LEU A 8 -1.57 -3.26 6.92
CA LEU A 8 -1.54 -3.67 5.52
C LEU A 8 -0.91 -2.57 4.62
N LEU A 9 -1.31 -1.31 4.85
CA LEU A 9 -0.75 -0.14 4.17
C LEU A 9 0.76 -0.01 4.44
N ALA A 10 1.19 -0.19 5.70
CA ALA A 10 2.59 -0.15 6.09
C ALA A 10 3.40 -1.28 5.44
N ILE A 11 2.86 -2.51 5.39
CA ILE A 11 3.52 -3.65 4.72
C ILE A 11 3.70 -3.36 3.23
N GLY A 12 2.67 -2.84 2.55
CA GLY A 12 2.75 -2.44 1.14
C GLY A 12 3.84 -1.40 0.92
N GLY A 13 3.90 -0.37 1.78
CA GLY A 13 4.94 0.66 1.74
C GLY A 13 6.35 0.11 1.94
N VAL A 14 6.54 -0.79 2.92
CA VAL A 14 7.84 -1.43 3.18
C VAL A 14 8.30 -2.27 1.99
N LEU A 15 7.40 -3.02 1.35
CA LEU A 15 7.72 -3.81 0.15
C LEU A 15 8.16 -2.92 -1.02
N ILE A 16 7.50 -1.78 -1.23
CA ILE A 16 7.88 -0.81 -2.27
C ILE A 16 9.28 -0.24 -1.99
N VAL A 17 9.55 0.21 -0.77
CA VAL A 17 10.85 0.76 -0.38
C VAL A 17 11.95 -0.31 -0.52
N TYR A 18 11.69 -1.54 -0.07
CA TYR A 18 12.62 -2.64 -0.19
C TYR A 18 12.94 -2.95 -1.66
N ALA A 19 11.93 -3.00 -2.53
CA ALA A 19 12.12 -3.18 -3.96
C ALA A 19 12.95 -2.04 -4.59
N MET A 20 12.70 -0.79 -4.18
CA MET A 20 13.46 0.38 -4.64
C MET A 20 14.95 0.27 -4.26
N LEU A 21 15.25 -0.16 -3.04
CA LEU A 21 16.62 -0.39 -2.57
C LEU A 21 17.31 -1.51 -3.35
N LEU A 22 16.58 -2.58 -3.70
CA LEU A 22 17.11 -3.65 -4.56
C LEU A 22 17.46 -3.16 -5.95
N VAL A 23 16.58 -2.37 -6.58
CA VAL A 23 16.85 -1.75 -7.89
C VAL A 23 18.05 -0.83 -7.80
N TRP A 24 18.11 0.02 -6.77
CA TRP A 24 19.23 0.94 -6.58
C TRP A 24 20.56 0.22 -6.40
N LYS A 25 20.59 -0.86 -5.60
CA LYS A 25 21.77 -1.71 -5.43
C LYS A 25 22.18 -2.37 -6.74
N ALA A 26 21.22 -2.89 -7.51
CA ALA A 26 21.48 -3.47 -8.83
C ALA A 26 22.06 -2.44 -9.80
N GLN A 27 21.53 -1.22 -9.81
CA GLN A 27 22.05 -0.14 -10.67
C GLN A 27 23.45 0.33 -10.27
N ARG A 28 23.76 0.41 -8.96
CA ARG A 28 25.11 0.74 -8.49
C ARG A 28 26.13 -0.33 -8.87
N ASN A 29 25.76 -1.60 -8.70
CA ASN A 29 26.65 -2.73 -8.99
C ASN A 29 26.78 -3.01 -10.50
N GLY A 30 25.77 -2.69 -11.30
CA GLY A 30 25.71 -2.95 -12.74
C GLY A 30 26.41 -1.92 -13.64
N ARG A 31 27.13 -0.95 -13.10
CA ARG A 31 27.85 0.09 -13.89
C ARG A 31 28.96 -0.44 -14.82
N GLY A 32 29.26 -1.75 -14.81
CA GLY A 32 30.17 -2.40 -15.77
C GLY A 32 29.55 -3.53 -16.62
N GLU A 33 28.36 -4.04 -16.28
CA GLU A 33 27.83 -5.30 -16.85
C GLU A 33 26.30 -5.26 -17.01
N ALA A 34 25.79 -4.29 -17.77
CA ALA A 34 24.36 -4.20 -18.11
C ALA A 34 23.83 -5.44 -18.89
N SER A 35 24.74 -6.29 -19.38
CA SER A 35 24.45 -7.55 -20.08
C SER A 35 24.40 -8.78 -19.17
N ASP A 36 24.74 -8.67 -17.88
CA ASP A 36 24.76 -9.84 -17.00
C ASP A 36 23.32 -10.38 -16.77
N PRO A 37 23.03 -11.64 -17.14
CA PRO A 37 21.73 -12.26 -16.87
C PRO A 37 21.34 -12.24 -15.39
N GLU A 38 22.28 -12.16 -14.46
CA GLU A 38 21.99 -12.06 -13.03
C GLU A 38 21.34 -10.70 -12.67
N ASN A 39 21.88 -9.59 -13.19
CA ASN A 39 21.30 -8.25 -13.00
C ASN A 39 19.89 -8.13 -13.60
N LYS A 40 19.63 -8.76 -14.76
CA LYS A 40 18.28 -8.81 -15.35
C LYS A 40 17.30 -9.56 -14.46
N ARG A 41 17.70 -10.69 -13.86
CA ARG A 41 16.87 -11.46 -12.93
C ARG A 41 16.58 -10.67 -11.66
N LEU A 42 17.57 -9.94 -11.14
CA LEU A 42 17.43 -9.13 -9.94
C LEU A 42 16.46 -7.96 -10.15
N SER A 43 16.61 -7.25 -11.28
CA SER A 43 15.69 -6.19 -11.69
C SER A 43 14.26 -6.70 -11.86
N ASN A 44 14.08 -7.86 -12.51
CA ASN A 44 12.75 -8.44 -12.71
C ASN A 44 12.11 -8.91 -11.39
N ARG A 45 12.90 -9.44 -10.44
CA ARG A 45 12.43 -9.76 -9.09
C ARG A 45 12.04 -8.49 -8.32
N ALA A 46 12.85 -7.44 -8.38
CA ALA A 46 12.55 -6.18 -7.72
C ALA A 46 11.28 -5.54 -8.29
N PHE A 47 11.08 -5.59 -9.62
CA PHE A 47 9.86 -5.10 -10.26
C PHE A 47 8.61 -5.88 -9.80
N ARG A 48 8.68 -7.21 -9.70
CA ARG A 48 7.58 -8.04 -9.19
C ARG A 48 7.26 -7.73 -7.72
N LEU A 49 8.29 -7.54 -6.89
CA LEU A 49 8.13 -7.14 -5.48
C LEU A 49 7.52 -5.75 -5.36
N MET A 50 7.93 -4.82 -6.21
CA MET A 50 7.37 -3.47 -6.27
C MET A 50 5.89 -3.51 -6.63
N LEU A 51 5.52 -4.26 -7.67
CA LEU A 51 4.12 -4.45 -8.06
C LEU A 51 3.29 -5.06 -6.92
N ALA A 52 3.81 -6.12 -6.27
CA ALA A 52 3.14 -6.72 -5.13
C ALA A 52 2.94 -5.70 -3.99
N GLY A 53 3.96 -4.91 -3.67
CA GLY A 53 3.88 -3.84 -2.68
C GLY A 53 2.85 -2.77 -3.02
N ILE A 54 2.79 -2.32 -4.27
CA ILE A 54 1.79 -1.35 -4.76
C ILE A 54 0.37 -1.89 -4.60
N VAL A 55 0.13 -3.14 -5.01
CA VAL A 55 -1.19 -3.78 -4.88
C VAL A 55 -1.62 -3.84 -3.42
N VAL A 56 -0.74 -4.29 -2.53
CA VAL A 56 -1.03 -4.37 -1.08
C VAL A 56 -1.28 -2.97 -0.50
N PHE A 57 -0.49 -1.98 -0.89
CA PHE A 57 -0.66 -0.59 -0.45
C PHE A 57 -2.02 -0.02 -0.89
N MET A 58 -2.41 -0.23 -2.14
CA MET A 58 -3.70 0.22 -2.68
C MET A 58 -4.88 -0.46 -2.00
N ILE A 59 -4.80 -1.77 -1.74
CA ILE A 59 -5.84 -2.49 -0.99
C ILE A 59 -5.95 -1.91 0.43
N GLY A 60 -4.83 -1.68 1.11
CA GLY A 60 -4.83 -1.07 2.44
C GLY A 60 -5.48 0.32 2.45
N TYR A 61 -5.15 1.14 1.45
CA TYR A 61 -5.72 2.48 1.29
C TYR A 61 -7.24 2.45 1.05
N LEU A 62 -7.71 1.58 0.15
CA LEU A 62 -9.13 1.41 -0.13
C LEU A 62 -9.91 0.89 1.08
N LEU A 63 -9.34 -0.05 1.83
CA LEU A 63 -9.96 -0.58 3.04
C LEU A 63 -10.06 0.47 4.16
N ILE A 64 -9.07 1.36 4.27
CA ILE A 64 -9.13 2.47 5.22
C ILE A 64 -10.26 3.41 4.82
N ASN A 65 -10.30 3.86 3.56
CA ASN A 65 -11.35 4.77 3.07
C ASN A 65 -12.75 4.18 3.24
N ALA A 66 -12.96 2.94 2.80
CA ALA A 66 -14.25 2.26 2.93
C ALA A 66 -14.66 2.06 4.40
N PHE A 67 -13.69 1.84 5.30
CA PHE A 67 -13.96 1.76 6.72
C PHE A 67 -14.32 3.13 7.28
N THR A 68 -13.59 4.20 6.98
CA THR A 68 -13.95 5.55 7.45
C THR A 68 -15.32 6.00 6.96
N ASP A 69 -15.65 5.77 5.69
CA ASP A 69 -16.96 6.14 5.13
C ASP A 69 -18.10 5.41 5.85
N PHE A 70 -17.91 4.13 6.19
CA PHE A 70 -18.91 3.34 6.93
C PHE A 70 -19.19 3.91 8.33
N PHE A 71 -18.18 4.39 9.04
CA PHE A 71 -18.37 4.96 10.39
C PHE A 71 -18.87 6.40 10.36
N ASP A 72 -18.56 7.18 9.33
CA ASP A 72 -19.08 8.55 9.20
C ASP A 72 -20.59 8.57 8.89
N ASP A 73 -21.11 7.60 8.13
CA ASP A 73 -22.55 7.52 7.83
C ASP A 73 -23.39 7.15 9.08
N ASP A 74 -22.97 6.13 9.85
CA ASP A 74 -23.68 5.67 11.06
C ASP A 74 -23.82 6.78 12.12
N HIS A 75 -22.83 7.66 12.25
CA HIS A 75 -22.89 8.78 13.18
C HIS A 75 -23.79 9.92 12.68
N THR A 76 -23.88 10.10 11.37
CA THR A 76 -24.69 11.15 10.76
C THR A 76 -26.17 10.82 10.84
N GLU A 77 -26.57 9.58 10.54
CA GLU A 77 -27.96 9.13 10.65
C GLU A 77 -28.48 9.18 12.10
N ALA A 78 -27.66 8.74 13.08
CA ALA A 78 -28.04 8.73 14.49
C ALA A 78 -28.27 10.14 15.06
N ILE A 79 -27.57 11.16 14.55
CA ILE A 79 -27.79 12.57 14.95
C ILE A 79 -29.07 13.11 14.30
N GLN A 80 -29.33 12.74 13.05
CA GLN A 80 -30.52 13.18 12.32
C GLN A 80 -31.81 12.61 12.91
N GLU A 81 -31.80 11.32 13.29
CA GLU A 81 -32.93 10.67 13.97
C GLU A 81 -33.24 11.35 15.31
N LYS A 82 -32.20 11.60 16.14
CA LYS A 82 -32.37 12.32 17.42
C LYS A 82 -32.87 13.75 17.25
N SER A 83 -32.46 14.45 16.18
CA SER A 83 -32.96 15.79 15.90
C SER A 83 -34.44 15.79 15.48
N ASN A 84 -34.91 14.73 14.83
CA ASN A 84 -36.31 14.59 14.43
C ASN A 84 -37.23 14.17 15.59
N GLU A 85 -36.71 13.50 16.62
CA GLU A 85 -37.50 13.16 17.83
C GLU A 85 -37.68 14.34 18.80
N ILE A 86 -36.83 15.37 18.70
CA ILE A 86 -36.86 16.56 19.58
C ILE A 86 -37.77 17.68 19.01
N LEU A 87 -38.21 17.54 17.75
CA LEU A 87 -39.10 18.48 17.02
C LEU A 87 -40.55 17.95 16.99
#